data_AF-F8WD65-F1
#
_entry.id   AF-F8WD65-F1
#
_cell.length_a   1.000
_cell.length_b   1.000
_cell.length_c   1.000
_cell.angle_alpha   90.00
_cell.angle_beta   90.00
_cell.angle_gamma   90.00
#
_symmetry.space_group_name_H-M   'P 1'
#
loop_
_entity.id
_entity.type
_entity.pdbx_description
1 polymer ?
#
loop_
_entity_poly.entity_id
_entity_poly.type
_entity_poly.pdbx_seq_one_letter_code
_entity_poly.pdbx_strand_id
1 'polypeptide(L)'
;MPVPWFLLSLALGRSPVVLSLERLVGPQDATHCSPGLSCRLWDSDILCLPGDIVPAPGPVLAPTHLQTELVLRCQKETDCDLCLRVAVHLAVHGHWEEPEDEEKFGGAADSGVEEPRNASLQAQVVLSFQAYPTARCVLLEVQVPAALVQFGLCGI
;
A
#
# COMPACT_ATOMS: atom_id res chain seq x y z
N MET A 1 21.54 -5.12 63.47
CA MET A 1 21.19 -6.08 62.39
C MET A 1 21.20 -5.32 61.07
N PRO A 2 22.18 -5.57 60.17
CA PRO A 2 22.26 -4.84 58.90
C PRO A 2 21.37 -5.52 57.86
N VAL A 3 20.48 -4.74 57.24
CA VAL A 3 19.61 -5.22 56.16
C VAL A 3 20.50 -5.55 54.94
N PRO A 4 20.40 -6.76 54.35
CA PRO A 4 21.23 -7.12 53.20
C PRO A 4 20.94 -6.24 52.00
N TRP A 5 21.97 -5.55 51.49
CA TRP A 5 21.92 -4.63 50.34
C TRP A 5 21.47 -5.28 49.03
N PHE A 6 21.44 -6.62 48.96
CA PHE A 6 21.09 -7.39 47.76
C PHE A 6 19.65 -7.17 47.25
N LEU A 7 18.76 -6.57 48.05
CA LEU A 7 17.38 -6.28 47.62
C LEU A 7 17.24 -4.97 46.83
N LEU A 8 18.23 -4.07 46.84
CA LEU A 8 18.16 -2.79 46.11
C LEU A 8 18.42 -2.93 44.61
N SER A 9 19.10 -4.00 44.17
CA SER A 9 19.43 -4.20 42.75
C SER A 9 18.25 -4.69 41.92
N LEU A 10 17.20 -5.25 42.54
CA LEU A 10 16.00 -5.75 41.84
C LEU A 10 15.02 -4.65 41.42
N ALA A 11 15.18 -3.42 41.95
CA ALA A 11 14.27 -2.31 41.66
C ALA A 11 14.65 -1.49 40.41
N LEU A 12 15.82 -1.74 39.80
CA LEU A 12 16.25 -1.09 38.54
C LEU A 12 16.17 -2.02 37.31
N GLY A 13 15.37 -3.09 37.40
CA GLY A 13 15.03 -3.87 36.22
C GLY A 13 14.24 -3.00 35.25
N ARG A 14 14.83 -2.65 34.10
CA ARG A 14 14.08 -2.08 32.97
C ARG A 14 12.85 -2.97 32.75
N SER A 15 11.67 -2.40 32.92
CA SER A 15 10.41 -3.07 32.61
C SER A 15 10.53 -3.66 31.20
N PRO A 16 10.33 -4.97 30.99
CA PRO A 16 10.28 -5.49 29.64
C PRO A 16 9.13 -4.77 28.94
N VAL A 17 9.44 -4.01 27.89
CA VAL A 17 8.42 -3.36 27.07
C VAL A 17 7.68 -4.49 26.36
N VAL A 18 6.47 -4.79 26.84
CA VAL A 18 5.58 -5.74 26.18
C VAL A 18 4.93 -4.98 25.03
N LEU A 19 5.36 -5.27 23.80
CA LEU A 19 4.69 -4.76 22.60
C LEU A 19 3.43 -5.60 22.38
N SER A 20 2.26 -5.00 22.62
CA SER A 20 0.98 -5.60 22.23
C SER A 20 0.82 -5.46 20.71
N LEU A 21 1.24 -6.48 19.97
CA LEU A 21 1.09 -6.53 18.51
C LEU A 21 -0.34 -6.94 18.13
N GLU A 22 -0.85 -6.39 17.03
CA GLU A 22 -2.11 -6.84 16.46
C GLU A 22 -2.02 -8.31 16.05
N ARG A 23 -3.07 -9.07 16.35
CA ARG A 23 -3.16 -10.51 16.07
C ARG A 23 -4.04 -10.77 14.86
N LEU A 24 -3.47 -11.37 13.83
CA LEU A 24 -4.16 -11.81 12.63
C LEU A 24 -4.39 -13.32 12.66
N VAL A 25 -5.61 -13.73 12.30
CA VAL A 25 -6.03 -15.14 12.23
C VAL A 25 -6.06 -15.56 10.77
N GLY A 26 -5.36 -16.65 10.45
CA GLY A 26 -5.39 -17.25 9.11
C GLY A 26 -3.99 -17.50 8.56
N PRO A 27 -3.78 -18.60 7.82
CA PRO A 27 -2.46 -18.96 7.31
C PRO A 27 -2.09 -18.21 6.03
N GLN A 28 -3.05 -17.66 5.29
CA GLN A 28 -2.84 -17.11 3.96
C GLN A 28 -2.49 -15.62 3.97
N ASP A 29 -1.74 -15.20 2.97
CA ASP A 29 -1.53 -13.78 2.71
C ASP A 29 -2.83 -13.12 2.24
N ALA A 30 -3.06 -11.91 2.73
CA ALA A 30 -4.24 -11.13 2.42
C ALA A 30 -3.81 -9.71 2.02
N THR A 31 -4.56 -9.12 1.10
CA THR A 31 -4.43 -7.72 0.72
C THR A 31 -5.64 -6.94 1.22
N HIS A 32 -5.40 -5.71 1.67
CA HIS A 32 -6.45 -4.78 2.05
C HIS A 32 -6.29 -3.50 1.23
N CYS A 33 -7.42 -2.94 0.80
CA CYS A 33 -7.48 -1.75 -0.02
C CYS A 33 -8.13 -0.62 0.75
N SER A 34 -7.72 0.62 0.48
CA SER A 34 -8.50 1.77 0.91
C SER A 34 -9.89 1.75 0.26
N PRO A 35 -10.91 2.33 0.90
CA PRO A 35 -12.27 2.35 0.37
C PRO A 35 -12.32 2.81 -1.10
N GLY A 36 -13.09 2.10 -1.91
CA GLY A 36 -13.29 2.39 -3.34
C GLY A 36 -12.21 1.86 -4.27
N LEU A 37 -11.10 1.33 -3.76
CA LEU A 37 -10.10 0.63 -4.58
C LEU A 37 -10.37 -0.87 -4.62
N SER A 38 -9.99 -1.51 -5.73
CA SER A 38 -9.90 -2.96 -5.82
C SER A 38 -8.44 -3.37 -5.90
N CYS A 39 -8.03 -4.35 -5.09
CA CYS A 39 -6.69 -4.90 -5.15
C CYS A 39 -6.72 -6.41 -5.17
N ARG A 40 -5.77 -6.99 -5.90
CA ARG A 40 -5.58 -8.42 -6.00
C ARG A 40 -4.13 -8.76 -5.69
N LEU A 41 -3.96 -9.66 -4.73
CA LEU A 41 -2.68 -10.27 -4.44
C LEU A 41 -2.45 -11.44 -5.40
N TRP A 42 -1.31 -11.45 -6.07
CA TRP A 42 -0.89 -12.58 -6.88
C TRP A 42 0.03 -13.48 -6.03
N ASP A 43 -0.48 -14.67 -5.71
CA ASP A 43 0.05 -15.60 -4.70
C ASP A 43 1.28 -16.42 -5.16
N SER A 44 2.06 -15.89 -6.10
CA SER A 44 3.28 -16.55 -6.59
C SER A 44 4.48 -15.66 -6.33
N ASP A 45 5.52 -16.21 -5.72
CA ASP A 45 6.82 -15.54 -5.58
C ASP A 45 7.39 -15.28 -6.98
N ILE A 46 7.16 -14.07 -7.49
CA ILE A 46 7.64 -13.65 -8.80
C ILE A 46 9.11 -13.20 -8.71
N LEU A 47 9.81 -13.14 -9.85
CA LEU A 47 11.12 -12.51 -9.89
C LEU A 47 10.95 -10.98 -9.93
N CYS A 48 11.38 -10.28 -8.88
CA CYS A 48 11.45 -8.82 -8.89
C CYS A 48 12.63 -8.36 -9.75
N LEU A 49 12.39 -7.98 -11.01
CA LEU A 49 13.37 -7.26 -11.82
C LEU A 49 12.91 -5.82 -11.95
N PRO A 50 13.63 -4.84 -11.37
CA PRO A 50 13.40 -3.44 -11.70
C PRO A 50 13.79 -3.28 -13.17
N GLY A 51 12.81 -3.18 -14.05
CA GLY A 51 13.03 -2.83 -15.45
C GLY A 51 13.51 -1.38 -15.60
N ASP A 52 13.67 -0.95 -16.83
CA ASP A 52 14.03 0.44 -17.13
C ASP A 52 12.87 1.39 -16.83
N ILE A 53 13.20 2.60 -16.36
CA ILE A 53 12.21 3.67 -16.18
C ILE A 53 11.85 4.22 -17.55
N VAL A 54 10.57 4.12 -17.93
CA VAL A 54 10.06 4.64 -19.20
C VAL A 54 9.21 5.90 -18.97
N PRO A 55 9.23 6.88 -19.90
CA PRO A 55 8.30 8.00 -19.86
C PRO A 55 6.85 7.49 -19.86
N ALA A 56 6.03 8.04 -18.97
CA ALA A 56 4.63 7.66 -18.91
C ALA A 56 3.88 8.23 -20.12
N PRO A 57 3.09 7.41 -20.85
CA PRO A 57 2.28 7.88 -21.99
C PRO A 57 1.07 8.73 -21.55
N GLY A 58 0.90 8.93 -20.24
CA GLY A 58 -0.20 9.63 -19.63
C GLY A 58 -0.20 9.41 -18.12
N PRO A 59 -1.36 9.47 -17.47
CA PRO A 59 -1.51 9.25 -16.04
C PRO A 59 -1.20 7.82 -15.63
N VAL A 60 -0.40 7.67 -14.58
CA VAL A 60 0.01 6.39 -14.01
C VAL A 60 -0.06 6.44 -12.48
N LEU A 61 -0.34 5.30 -11.85
CA LEU A 61 -0.25 5.18 -10.40
C LEU A 61 1.20 4.91 -10.01
N ALA A 62 1.75 5.74 -9.13
CA ALA A 62 3.10 5.62 -8.62
C ALA A 62 3.09 5.40 -7.10
N PRO A 63 3.89 4.45 -6.57
CA PRO A 63 4.16 4.36 -5.14
C PRO A 63 4.83 5.64 -4.64
N THR A 64 4.26 6.26 -3.60
CA THR A 64 4.79 7.48 -2.98
C THR A 64 5.50 7.19 -1.67
N HIS A 65 4.94 6.29 -0.85
CA HIS A 65 5.53 5.93 0.43
C HIS A 65 5.16 4.51 0.85
N LEU A 66 6.05 3.95 1.68
CA LEU A 66 5.89 2.64 2.31
C LEU A 66 5.83 2.82 3.82
N GLN A 67 4.86 2.17 4.45
CA GLN A 67 4.75 2.06 5.89
C GLN A 67 4.76 0.58 6.27
N THR A 68 5.50 0.25 7.33
CA THR A 68 5.64 -1.14 7.79
C THR A 68 5.26 -1.23 9.27
N GLU A 69 4.45 -2.22 9.61
CA GLU A 69 4.01 -2.50 10.97
C GLU A 69 4.29 -3.96 11.32
N LEU A 70 4.72 -4.22 12.57
CA LEU A 70 4.86 -5.59 13.07
C LEU A 70 3.51 -6.10 13.55
N VAL A 71 3.15 -7.30 13.11
CA VAL A 71 1.92 -8.00 13.51
C VAL A 71 2.23 -9.45 13.84
N LEU A 72 1.39 -10.08 14.65
CA LEU A 72 1.44 -11.51 14.91
C LEU A 72 0.46 -12.22 13.98
N ARG A 73 0.96 -13.13 13.15
CA ARG A 73 0.10 -14.03 12.37
C ARG A 73 0.05 -15.38 13.05
N CYS A 74 -1.15 -15.81 13.40
CA CYS A 74 -1.36 -17.04 14.16
C CYS A 74 -2.16 -18.06 13.35
N GLN A 75 -1.59 -19.25 13.15
CA GLN A 75 -2.31 -20.38 12.56
C GLN A 75 -3.25 -21.02 13.59
N LYS A 76 -2.83 -21.04 14.86
CA LYS A 76 -3.57 -21.50 16.04
C LYS A 76 -3.30 -20.55 17.20
N GLU A 77 -4.00 -20.71 18.32
CA GLU A 77 -3.90 -19.80 19.47
C GLU A 77 -2.51 -19.71 20.11
N THR A 78 -1.65 -20.71 19.94
CA THR A 78 -0.28 -20.70 20.49
C THR A 78 0.81 -20.70 19.43
N ASP A 79 0.45 -20.82 18.16
CA ASP A 79 1.38 -20.97 17.04
C ASP A 79 1.30 -19.72 16.17
N CYS A 80 2.22 -18.78 16.45
CA CYS A 80 2.23 -17.43 15.90
C CYS A 80 3.63 -17.04 15.43
N ASP A 81 3.69 -16.48 14.23
CA ASP A 81 4.89 -15.91 13.64
C ASP A 81 4.84 -14.38 13.67
N LEU A 82 6.02 -13.77 13.82
CA LEU A 82 6.18 -12.34 13.58
C LEU A 82 6.11 -12.07 12.08
N CYS A 83 5.19 -11.19 11.69
CA CYS A 83 4.96 -10.80 10.31
C CYS A 83 5.11 -9.28 10.16
N LEU A 84 5.47 -8.85 8.95
CA LEU A 84 5.45 -7.45 8.57
C LEU A 84 4.20 -7.18 7.73
N ARG A 85 3.35 -6.29 8.22
CA ARG A 85 2.28 -5.66 7.42
C ARG A 85 2.90 -4.48 6.68
N VAL A 86 2.74 -4.45 5.36
CA VAL A 86 3.23 -3.36 4.51
C VAL A 86 2.04 -2.61 3.94
N ALA A 87 1.99 -1.31 4.16
CA ALA A 87 1.04 -0.40 3.51
C ALA A 87 1.77 0.40 2.43
N VAL A 88 1.28 0.28 1.20
CA VAL A 88 1.79 0.99 0.03
C VAL A 88 0.81 2.09 -0.33
N HIS A 89 1.29 3.32 -0.36
CA HIS A 89 0.47 4.45 -0.74
C HIS A 89 0.79 4.86 -2.17
N LEU A 90 -0.27 5.06 -2.94
CA LEU A 90 -0.20 5.34 -4.37
C LEU A 90 -0.74 6.74 -4.65
N ALA A 91 -0.17 7.43 -5.63
CA ALA A 91 -0.71 8.69 -6.16
C ALA A 91 -0.73 8.65 -7.68
N VAL A 92 -1.60 9.47 -8.28
CA VAL A 92 -1.66 9.66 -9.73
C VAL A 92 -0.56 10.63 -10.15
N HIS A 93 0.38 10.14 -10.94
CA HIS A 93 1.49 10.88 -11.52
C HIS A 93 1.38 10.88 -13.06
N GLY A 94 2.14 11.72 -13.75
CA GLY A 94 2.13 11.81 -15.21
C GLY A 94 1.34 13.01 -15.73
N HIS A 95 1.51 13.30 -17.02
CA HIS A 95 0.86 14.43 -17.67
C HIS A 95 -0.59 14.07 -18.01
N TRP A 96 -1.53 14.94 -17.62
CA TRP A 96 -2.92 14.88 -18.07
C TRP A 96 -3.07 15.90 -19.20
N GLU A 97 -3.29 15.42 -20.42
CA GLU A 97 -3.86 16.25 -21.47
C GLU A 97 -5.37 16.20 -21.30
N GLU A 98 -5.98 17.36 -21.03
CA GLU A 98 -7.42 17.51 -21.17
C GLU A 98 -7.77 17.24 -22.64
N PRO A 99 -8.76 16.39 -22.95
CA PRO A 99 -9.17 16.19 -24.33
C PRO A 99 -9.59 17.56 -24.90
N GLU A 100 -9.00 17.95 -26.02
CA GLU A 100 -9.39 19.16 -26.74
C GLU A 100 -10.88 19.06 -27.06
N ASP A 101 -11.66 20.00 -26.53
CA ASP A 101 -13.05 20.20 -26.94
C ASP A 101 -13.04 20.37 -28.47
N GLU A 102 -13.58 19.40 -29.20
CA GLU A 102 -13.84 19.61 -30.62
C GLU A 102 -14.79 20.82 -30.72
N GLU A 103 -14.25 22.00 -31.00
CA GLU A 103 -15.01 23.20 -31.38
C GLU A 103 -15.74 22.92 -32.70
N LYS A 104 -16.82 22.14 -32.64
CA LYS A 104 -17.72 21.96 -33.77
C LYS A 104 -18.75 23.07 -33.74
N PHE A 105 -18.44 24.10 -34.53
CA PHE A 105 -19.36 25.12 -34.99
C PHE A 105 -20.75 24.55 -35.35
N GLY A 106 -21.78 25.02 -34.64
CA GLY A 106 -23.13 25.23 -35.18
C GLY A 106 -24.21 24.19 -34.86
N GLY A 107 -25.20 24.60 -34.05
CA GLY A 107 -26.61 24.30 -34.32
C GLY A 107 -27.33 23.30 -33.41
N ALA A 108 -28.10 23.84 -32.47
CA ALA A 108 -29.32 23.31 -31.84
C ALA A 108 -29.25 22.08 -30.89
N ALA A 109 -29.53 22.41 -29.61
CA ALA A 109 -30.25 21.66 -28.59
C ALA A 109 -29.63 20.39 -27.97
N ASP A 110 -29.58 20.45 -26.63
CA ASP A 110 -29.33 19.41 -25.62
C ASP A 110 -27.86 19.01 -25.39
N SER A 111 -27.08 19.93 -24.81
CA SER A 111 -25.80 19.61 -24.19
C SER A 111 -26.04 19.04 -22.80
N GLY A 112 -26.33 17.73 -22.74
CA GLY A 112 -26.04 16.95 -21.54
C GLY A 112 -24.57 17.18 -21.20
N VAL A 113 -24.31 17.63 -19.97
CA VAL A 113 -22.95 17.78 -19.43
C VAL A 113 -22.31 16.39 -19.47
N GLU A 114 -21.53 16.08 -20.52
CA GLU A 114 -20.63 14.95 -20.47
C GLU A 114 -19.56 15.31 -19.44
N GLU A 115 -19.68 14.73 -18.24
CA GLU A 115 -18.62 14.76 -17.24
C GLU A 115 -17.30 14.34 -17.90
N PRO A 116 -16.16 14.99 -17.57
CA PRO A 116 -14.86 14.50 -18.01
C PRO A 116 -14.76 13.05 -17.53
N ARG A 117 -14.80 12.11 -18.48
CA ARG A 117 -14.71 10.68 -18.14
C ARG A 117 -13.26 10.41 -17.75
N ASN A 118 -12.92 10.71 -16.50
CA ASN A 118 -11.71 10.21 -15.88
C ASN A 118 -11.68 8.70 -16.13
N ALA A 119 -10.65 8.19 -16.79
CA ALA A 119 -10.55 6.76 -17.02
C ALA A 119 -10.20 6.05 -15.70
N SER A 120 -10.67 4.83 -15.50
CA SER A 120 -10.14 3.99 -14.41
C SER A 120 -8.65 3.74 -14.67
N LEU A 121 -7.85 3.80 -13.60
CA LEU A 121 -6.43 3.51 -13.67
C LEU A 121 -6.15 2.13 -13.09
N GLN A 122 -5.23 1.40 -13.71
CA GLN A 122 -4.76 0.11 -13.25
C GLN A 122 -3.25 0.13 -13.13
N ALA A 123 -2.72 -0.48 -12.08
CA ALA A 123 -1.29 -0.61 -11.89
C ALA A 123 -0.91 -1.94 -11.25
N GLN A 124 0.31 -2.36 -11.55
CA GLN A 124 0.98 -3.50 -10.96
C GLN A 124 2.11 -2.97 -10.07
N VAL A 125 2.04 -3.29 -8.78
CA VAL A 125 2.98 -2.86 -7.76
C VAL A 125 3.72 -4.09 -7.26
N VAL A 126 5.04 -4.06 -7.38
CA VAL A 126 5.90 -5.15 -6.91
C VAL A 126 6.49 -4.77 -5.54
N LEU A 127 6.32 -5.65 -4.56
CA LEU A 127 6.96 -5.56 -3.26
C LEU A 127 8.10 -6.57 -3.17
N SER A 128 9.31 -6.06 -2.95
CA SER A 128 10.50 -6.87 -2.68
C SER A 128 10.83 -6.80 -1.20
N PHE A 129 10.84 -7.96 -0.54
CA PHE A 129 11.24 -8.12 0.85
C PHE A 129 12.56 -8.89 0.93
N GLN A 130 13.50 -8.39 1.73
CA GLN A 130 14.81 -9.02 1.92
C GLN A 130 15.16 -9.03 3.40
N ALA A 131 15.26 -10.24 3.96
CA ALA A 131 15.71 -10.48 5.33
C ALA A 131 16.65 -11.69 5.33
N TYR A 132 17.96 -11.44 5.43
CA TYR A 132 18.96 -12.50 5.25
C TYR A 132 18.69 -13.71 6.16
N PRO A 133 18.61 -14.94 5.62
CA PRO A 133 18.99 -15.34 4.25
C PRO A 133 17.83 -15.38 3.23
N THR A 134 16.61 -15.00 3.60
CA THR A 134 15.42 -15.10 2.75
C THR A 134 15.14 -13.82 1.97
N ALA A 135 14.61 -13.98 0.77
CA ALA A 135 14.06 -12.90 -0.04
C ALA A 135 12.74 -13.37 -0.63
N ARG A 136 11.76 -12.48 -0.69
CA ARG A 136 10.42 -12.77 -1.20
C ARG A 136 9.91 -11.60 -2.03
N CYS A 137 9.15 -11.91 -3.07
CA CYS A 137 8.67 -10.95 -4.03
C CYS A 137 7.18 -11.17 -4.28
N VAL A 138 6.41 -10.10 -4.15
CA VAL A 138 4.95 -10.16 -4.19
C VAL A 138 4.43 -9.14 -5.19
N LEU A 139 3.45 -9.54 -6.00
CA LEU A 139 2.80 -8.68 -6.97
C LEU A 139 1.39 -8.31 -6.51
N LEU A 140 1.12 -7.01 -6.45
CA LEU A 140 -0.19 -6.44 -6.17
C LEU A 140 -0.73 -5.76 -7.41
N GLU A 141 -1.91 -6.15 -7.83
CA GLU A 141 -2.65 -5.46 -8.87
C GLU A 141 -3.66 -4.53 -8.20
N VAL A 142 -3.70 -3.27 -8.62
CA VAL A 142 -4.58 -2.24 -8.06
C VAL A 142 -5.37 -1.60 -9.18
N GLN A 143 -6.68 -1.47 -8.97
CA GLN A 143 -7.60 -0.76 -9.85
C GLN A 143 -8.24 0.40 -9.09
N VAL A 144 -8.06 1.61 -9.63
CA VAL A 144 -8.61 2.86 -9.12
C VAL A 144 -9.75 3.30 -10.05
N PRO A 145 -10.98 3.44 -9.55
CA PRO A 145 -12.09 3.91 -10.36
C PRO A 145 -11.91 5.39 -10.73
N ALA A 146 -12.45 5.76 -11.88
CA ALA A 146 -12.52 7.12 -12.42
C ALA A 146 -12.75 8.23 -11.37
N ALA A 147 -13.73 8.01 -10.48
CA ALA A 147 -14.15 8.98 -9.48
C ALA A 147 -13.06 9.32 -8.43
N LEU A 148 -12.05 8.45 -8.28
CA LEU A 148 -10.94 8.63 -7.34
C LEU A 148 -9.65 9.08 -8.03
N VAL A 149 -9.65 9.18 -9.35
CA VAL A 149 -8.50 9.69 -10.11
C VAL A 149 -8.51 11.21 -10.01
N GLN A 150 -7.81 11.73 -9.00
CA GLN A 150 -7.54 13.15 -8.85
C GLN A 150 -6.06 13.40 -9.15
N PHE A 151 -5.78 14.24 -10.15
CA PHE A 151 -4.43 14.70 -10.42
C PHE A 151 -3.97 15.59 -9.29
N GLY A 152 -2.81 15.25 -8.71
CA GLY A 152 -2.09 16.09 -7.76
C GLY A 152 -2.99 16.81 -6.77
N LEU A 153 -3.31 16.19 -5.62
CA LEU A 153 -3.62 16.95 -4.42
C LEU A 153 -2.38 17.79 -4.09
N CYS A 154 -2.30 18.97 -4.70
CA CYS A 154 -1.34 19.99 -4.36
C CYS A 154 -1.74 20.44 -2.96
N GLY A 155 -1.07 19.87 -1.96
CA GLY A 155 -1.21 20.27 -0.57
C GLY A 155 -0.97 21.78 -0.48
N ILE A 156 -1.99 22.48 0.01
CA ILE A 156 -1.93 23.88 0.41
C ILE A 156 -1.06 24.01 1.66
#